data_AF-A0A1V9YU88-F1
#
_entry.id   AF-A0A1V9YU88-F1
#
_cell.length_a   1.000
_cell.length_b   1.000
_cell.length_c   1.000
_cell.angle_alpha   90.00
_cell.angle_beta   90.00
_cell.angle_gamma   90.00
#
_symmetry.space_group_name_H-M   'P 1'
#
loop_
_entity.id
_entity.type
_entity.pdbx_description
1 polymer ?
#
loop_
_entity_poly.entity_id
_entity_poly.type
_entity_poly.pdbx_seq_one_letter_code
_entity_poly.pdbx_strand_id
1 'polypeptide(L)'
;MTWKCQSLMVTNSAVLWAMCIYLVALQFIFLRHSRICAVPVYMSKNVVGLAILGVAFYGNENLQSLTTFLIQNPVGNFPSLFYALCGPAQVASIVGIMTGTLIQIWFNPLVVTETWIVMAFSIINWIIVFVLEGFVFPYQNENLPATCGLRTSTSCFQYSAIPRTYYLSAIISGAIVIVAIGVIYFHSRRHSSMIPIPPTNSALLYLNVPDFATIATSTAGCVIVNSEGVAGIDEGILLIKNMLHVSDTVMTRSSNVQYELIFRFTPWFLKRLFSESVGSILVYQVHEGKITRQFDHKMLHEMDIGRMGRVTGYLF
;
A
#
# COMPACT_ATOMS: atom_id res chain seq x y z
N MET A 1 15.09 -31.53 5.77
CA MET A 1 13.88 -30.84 5.29
C MET A 1 13.50 -31.42 3.92
N THR A 2 12.26 -31.85 3.69
CA THR A 2 11.78 -32.14 2.32
C THR A 2 11.29 -30.85 1.72
N TRP A 3 11.98 -30.30 0.72
CA TRP A 3 11.51 -29.08 0.06
C TRP A 3 10.21 -29.39 -0.67
N LYS A 4 9.11 -28.77 -0.21
CA LYS A 4 7.83 -28.75 -0.90
C LYS A 4 7.62 -27.33 -1.37
N CYS A 5 7.36 -27.16 -2.67
CA CYS A 5 7.00 -25.87 -3.23
C CYS A 5 5.75 -25.34 -2.51
N GLN A 6 5.89 -24.32 -1.67
CA GLN A 6 4.76 -23.68 -0.99
C GLN A 6 4.08 -22.71 -1.97
N SER A 7 3.02 -23.17 -2.63
CA SER A 7 2.16 -22.34 -3.50
C SER A 7 1.61 -21.09 -2.80
N LEU A 8 1.49 -21.14 -1.47
CA LEU A 8 0.96 -20.08 -0.62
C LEU A 8 1.71 -18.74 -0.78
N MET A 9 3.03 -18.78 -0.93
CA MET A 9 3.84 -17.56 -1.06
C MET A 9 3.62 -16.89 -2.43
N VAL A 10 3.48 -17.71 -3.49
CA VAL A 10 3.18 -17.23 -4.84
C VAL A 10 1.80 -16.61 -4.91
N THR A 11 0.78 -17.27 -4.37
CA THR A 11 -0.60 -16.74 -4.37
C THR A 11 -0.69 -15.44 -3.60
N ASN A 12 -0.05 -15.36 -2.42
CA ASN A 12 -0.07 -14.14 -1.60
C ASN A 12 0.63 -12.97 -2.28
N SER A 13 1.76 -13.21 -2.95
CA SER A 13 2.44 -12.16 -3.71
C SER A 13 1.67 -11.73 -4.95
N ALA A 14 0.99 -12.64 -5.64
CA ALA A 14 0.12 -12.28 -6.77
C ALA A 14 -1.05 -11.39 -6.31
N VAL A 15 -1.68 -11.73 -5.18
CA VAL A 15 -2.75 -10.91 -4.58
C VAL A 15 -2.22 -9.53 -4.18
N LEU A 16 -1.08 -9.46 -3.47
CA LEU A 16 -0.49 -8.19 -3.06
C LEU A 16 -0.14 -7.33 -4.28
N TRP A 17 0.43 -7.93 -5.32
CA TRP A 17 0.78 -7.25 -6.57
C TRP A 17 -0.46 -6.69 -7.28
N ALA A 18 -1.51 -7.50 -7.44
CA ALA A 18 -2.76 -7.07 -8.07
C ALA A 18 -3.41 -5.91 -7.30
N MET A 19 -3.43 -6.00 -5.96
CA MET A 19 -3.93 -4.91 -5.13
C MET A 19 -3.06 -3.64 -5.22
N CYS A 20 -1.73 -3.78 -5.23
CA CYS A 20 -0.83 -2.64 -5.37
C CYS A 20 -1.01 -1.94 -6.72
N ILE A 21 -1.09 -2.70 -7.83
CA ILE A 21 -1.36 -2.13 -9.16
C ILE A 21 -2.69 -1.40 -9.17
N TYR A 22 -3.74 -2.01 -8.62
CA TYR A 22 -5.05 -1.38 -8.52
C TYR A 22 -4.98 -0.05 -7.77
N LEU A 23 -4.35 -0.02 -6.60
CA LEU A 23 -4.23 1.19 -5.77
C LEU A 23 -3.33 2.26 -6.41
N VAL A 24 -2.28 1.87 -7.12
CA VAL A 24 -1.44 2.79 -7.89
C VAL A 24 -2.22 3.37 -9.08
N ALA A 25 -3.02 2.56 -9.77
CA ALA A 25 -3.90 3.04 -10.84
C ALA A 25 -4.92 4.05 -10.28
N LEU A 26 -5.50 3.79 -9.11
CA LEU A 26 -6.37 4.73 -8.42
C LEU A 26 -5.64 6.04 -8.09
N GLN A 27 -4.45 5.95 -7.51
CA GLN A 27 -3.65 7.14 -7.20
C GLN A 27 -3.37 7.97 -8.46
N PHE A 28 -2.97 7.31 -9.54
CA PHE A 28 -2.60 7.97 -10.79
C PHE A 28 -3.79 8.61 -11.52
N ILE A 29 -4.95 7.96 -11.47
CA ILE A 29 -6.14 8.38 -12.22
C ILE A 29 -6.95 9.43 -11.45
N PHE A 30 -7.20 9.19 -10.16
CA PHE A 30 -8.12 10.00 -9.36
C PHE A 30 -7.42 10.95 -8.39
N LEU A 31 -6.24 10.59 -7.87
CA LEU A 31 -5.53 11.34 -6.83
C LEU A 31 -4.17 11.85 -7.30
N ARG A 32 -4.06 12.18 -8.61
CA ARG A 32 -2.77 12.52 -9.24
C ARG A 32 -2.05 13.68 -8.55
N HIS A 33 -2.82 14.65 -8.05
CA HIS A 33 -2.30 15.84 -7.39
C HIS A 33 -2.33 15.73 -5.86
N SER A 34 -2.84 14.63 -5.31
CA SER A 34 -2.92 14.41 -3.87
C SER A 34 -1.55 14.12 -3.27
N ARG A 35 -1.28 14.69 -2.10
CA ARG A 35 -0.12 14.34 -1.28
C ARG A 35 -0.32 13.06 -0.49
N ILE A 36 -1.57 12.61 -0.32
CA ILE A 36 -1.93 11.41 0.41
C ILE A 36 -1.84 10.20 -0.53
N CYS A 37 -1.17 9.15 -0.07
CA CYS A 37 -0.98 7.92 -0.84
C CYS A 37 -2.10 6.92 -0.53
N ALA A 38 -2.82 6.47 -1.56
CA ALA A 38 -3.93 5.54 -1.43
C ALA A 38 -3.51 4.16 -0.92
N VAL A 39 -2.31 3.69 -1.26
CA VAL A 39 -1.82 2.35 -0.90
C VAL A 39 -1.84 2.10 0.62
N PRO A 40 -1.09 2.85 1.45
CA PRO A 40 -1.07 2.63 2.89
C PRO A 40 -2.41 2.90 3.57
N VAL A 41 -3.18 3.91 3.10
CA VAL A 41 -4.47 4.29 3.69
C VAL A 41 -5.55 3.25 3.43
N TYR A 42 -5.58 2.66 2.24
CA TYR A 42 -6.54 1.60 1.91
C TYR A 42 -6.15 0.28 2.60
N MET A 43 -4.87 -0.09 2.52
CA MET A 43 -4.37 -1.34 3.09
C MET A 43 -4.44 -1.38 4.61
N SER A 44 -4.32 -0.23 5.30
CA SER A 44 -4.39 -0.18 6.77
C SER A 44 -5.75 -0.58 7.33
N LYS A 45 -6.79 -0.54 6.49
CA LYS A 45 -8.17 -0.90 6.86
C LYS A 45 -8.50 -2.35 6.57
N ASN A 46 -7.57 -3.11 6.03
CA ASN A 46 -7.78 -4.50 5.63
C ASN A 46 -6.78 -5.43 6.34
N VAL A 47 -7.26 -6.59 6.78
CA VAL A 47 -6.45 -7.63 7.44
C VAL A 47 -5.57 -8.37 6.43
N VAL A 48 -5.92 -8.36 5.13
CA VAL A 48 -5.19 -9.08 4.07
C VAL A 48 -3.69 -8.75 4.07
N GLY A 49 -3.31 -7.49 4.22
CA GLY A 49 -1.90 -7.10 4.24
C GLY A 49 -1.14 -7.70 5.42
N LEU A 50 -1.72 -7.68 6.63
CA LEU A 50 -1.13 -8.29 7.82
C LEU A 50 -1.02 -9.81 7.69
N ALA A 51 -2.02 -10.46 7.11
CA ALA A 51 -2.00 -11.90 6.85
C ALA A 51 -0.86 -12.28 5.88
N ILE A 52 -0.69 -11.51 4.79
CA ILE A 52 0.39 -11.73 3.81
C ILE A 52 1.76 -11.54 4.48
N LEU A 53 1.93 -10.50 5.30
CA LEU A 53 3.17 -10.25 6.04
C LEU A 53 3.48 -11.39 7.03
N GLY A 54 2.48 -11.87 7.76
CA GLY A 54 2.61 -12.99 8.69
C GLY A 54 3.03 -14.29 7.98
N VAL A 55 2.41 -14.59 6.83
CA VAL A 55 2.80 -15.74 6.01
C VAL A 55 4.22 -15.59 5.45
N ALA A 56 4.61 -14.39 5.02
CA ALA A 56 5.95 -14.14 4.49
C ALA A 56 7.04 -14.41 5.54
N PHE A 57 6.86 -13.94 6.77
CA PHE A 57 7.82 -14.21 7.85
C PHE A 57 7.77 -15.66 8.35
N TYR A 58 6.59 -16.28 8.41
CA TYR A 58 6.48 -17.70 8.77
C TYR A 58 7.16 -18.61 7.74
N GLY A 59 7.04 -18.29 6.44
CA GLY A 59 7.70 -19.01 5.36
C GLY A 59 9.19 -18.71 5.19
N ASN A 60 9.75 -17.78 5.97
CA ASN A 60 11.11 -17.28 5.76
C ASN A 60 12.20 -18.34 5.94
N GLU A 61 11.99 -19.31 6.84
CA GLU A 61 12.93 -20.43 7.05
C GLU A 61 13.15 -21.23 5.75
N ASN A 62 12.07 -21.55 5.04
CA ASN A 62 12.13 -22.29 3.77
C ASN A 62 12.86 -21.49 2.69
N LEU A 63 12.65 -20.17 2.69
CA LEU A 63 13.24 -19.25 1.74
C LEU A 63 14.74 -19.05 1.98
N GLN A 64 15.15 -18.85 3.23
CA GLN A 64 16.57 -18.81 3.62
C GLN A 64 17.27 -20.13 3.28
N SER A 65 16.61 -21.26 3.52
CA SER A 65 17.15 -22.58 3.20
C SER A 65 17.39 -22.76 1.70
N LEU A 66 16.42 -22.36 0.86
CA LEU A 66 16.54 -22.44 -0.60
C LEU A 66 17.60 -21.47 -1.13
N THR A 67 17.62 -20.24 -0.63
CA THR A 67 18.58 -19.20 -1.02
C THR A 67 20.00 -19.65 -0.70
N THR A 68 20.22 -20.14 0.52
CA THR A 68 21.52 -20.66 0.97
C THR A 68 21.96 -21.85 0.13
N PHE A 69 21.04 -22.78 -0.17
CA PHE A 69 21.33 -23.93 -1.02
C PHE A 69 21.82 -23.53 -2.42
N LEU A 70 21.10 -22.62 -3.08
CA LEU A 70 21.42 -22.17 -4.43
C LEU A 70 22.73 -21.37 -4.50
N ILE A 71 23.06 -20.62 -3.45
CA ILE A 71 24.33 -19.88 -3.35
C ILE A 71 25.51 -20.83 -3.14
N GLN A 72 25.35 -21.83 -2.26
CA GLN A 72 26.44 -22.74 -1.90
C GLN A 72 26.64 -23.88 -2.92
N ASN A 73 25.64 -24.19 -3.75
CA ASN A 73 25.68 -25.26 -4.76
C ASN A 73 25.38 -24.71 -6.17
N PRO A 74 26.26 -23.88 -6.76
CA PRO A 74 26.04 -23.37 -8.10
C PRO A 74 26.09 -24.50 -9.14
N VAL A 75 25.07 -24.57 -10.00
CA VAL A 75 24.99 -25.52 -11.10
C VAL A 75 25.44 -24.81 -12.37
N GLY A 76 26.50 -25.30 -13.04
CA GLY A 76 27.22 -24.55 -14.07
C GLY A 76 26.37 -24.00 -15.23
N ASN A 77 25.32 -24.71 -15.65
CA ASN A 77 24.43 -24.27 -16.74
C ASN A 77 23.12 -23.61 -16.27
N PHE A 78 22.99 -23.31 -14.96
CA PHE A 78 21.79 -22.73 -14.39
C PHE A 78 22.15 -21.41 -13.66
N PRO A 79 21.39 -20.31 -13.86
CA PRO A 79 21.68 -19.03 -13.22
C PRO A 79 21.29 -19.05 -11.73
N SER A 80 21.99 -19.84 -10.93
CA SER A 80 21.69 -20.10 -9.51
C SER A 80 21.62 -18.83 -8.68
N LEU A 81 22.50 -17.85 -8.96
CA LEU A 81 22.53 -16.57 -8.25
C LEU A 81 21.26 -15.74 -8.47
N PHE A 82 20.74 -15.70 -9.71
CA PHE A 82 19.51 -14.96 -10.01
C PHE A 82 18.33 -15.54 -9.22
N TYR A 83 18.16 -16.85 -9.28
CA TYR A 83 17.07 -17.53 -8.56
C TYR A 83 17.23 -17.49 -7.04
N ALA A 84 18.47 -17.49 -6.53
CA ALA A 84 18.74 -17.31 -5.11
C ALA A 84 18.25 -15.96 -4.59
N LEU A 85 18.35 -14.89 -5.40
CA LEU A 85 17.95 -13.54 -4.99
C LEU A 85 16.44 -13.26 -5.14
N CYS A 86 15.69 -14.07 -5.90
CA CYS A 86 14.25 -13.88 -6.09
C CYS A 86 13.46 -13.95 -4.77
N GLY A 87 13.78 -14.92 -3.90
CA GLY A 87 13.15 -15.06 -2.58
C GLY A 87 13.37 -13.83 -1.71
N PRO A 88 14.64 -13.45 -1.43
CA PRO A 88 14.97 -12.25 -0.67
C PRO A 88 14.31 -10.99 -1.24
N ALA A 89 14.30 -10.82 -2.57
CA ALA A 89 13.63 -9.70 -3.22
C ALA A 89 12.11 -9.70 -2.97
N GLN A 90 11.46 -10.86 -3.00
CA GLN A 90 10.03 -11.00 -2.73
C GLN A 90 9.69 -10.64 -1.27
N VAL A 91 10.44 -11.15 -0.30
CA VAL A 91 10.24 -10.83 1.13
C VAL A 91 10.48 -9.34 1.38
N ALA A 92 11.59 -8.80 0.89
CA ALA A 92 11.89 -7.38 1.00
C ALA A 92 10.78 -6.51 0.39
N SER A 93 10.22 -6.91 -0.75
CA SER A 93 9.12 -6.20 -1.43
C SER A 93 7.84 -6.19 -0.61
N ILE A 94 7.45 -7.34 -0.04
CA ILE A 94 6.30 -7.43 0.87
C ILE A 94 6.52 -6.51 2.08
N VAL A 95 7.70 -6.59 2.71
CA VAL A 95 8.04 -5.76 3.88
C VAL A 95 8.04 -4.27 3.54
N GLY A 96 8.65 -3.88 2.42
CA GLY A 96 8.68 -2.50 1.94
C GLY A 96 7.27 -1.94 1.71
N ILE A 97 6.41 -2.67 0.99
CA ILE A 97 5.01 -2.27 0.78
C ILE A 97 4.26 -2.16 2.11
N MET A 98 4.43 -3.13 3.00
CA MET A 98 3.71 -3.19 4.28
C MET A 98 4.21 -2.19 5.31
N THR A 99 5.42 -1.63 5.15
CA THR A 99 5.97 -0.61 6.06
C THR A 99 5.05 0.59 6.18
N GLY A 100 4.63 1.17 5.04
CA GLY A 100 3.70 2.29 5.05
C GLY A 100 2.33 1.94 5.61
N THR A 101 1.84 0.73 5.33
CA THR A 101 0.58 0.23 5.89
C THR A 101 0.63 0.14 7.41
N LEU A 102 1.71 -0.42 7.98
CA LEU A 102 1.86 -0.55 9.43
C LEU A 102 1.95 0.82 10.13
N ILE A 103 2.70 1.75 9.54
CA ILE A 103 2.74 3.14 10.01
C ILE A 103 1.33 3.73 10.01
N GLN A 104 0.58 3.57 8.91
CA GLN A 104 -0.77 4.12 8.79
C GLN A 104 -1.79 3.45 9.73
N ILE A 105 -1.62 2.17 10.07
CA ILE A 105 -2.41 1.48 11.10
C ILE A 105 -2.20 2.16 12.46
N TRP A 106 -0.94 2.49 12.79
CA TRP A 106 -0.60 3.13 14.07
C TRP A 106 -1.25 4.50 14.25
N PHE A 107 -1.31 5.29 13.18
CA PHE A 107 -1.88 6.64 13.23
C PHE A 107 -3.41 6.68 13.11
N ASN A 108 -4.08 5.56 12.76
CA ASN A 108 -5.53 5.48 12.63
C ASN A 108 -6.23 5.94 13.94
N PRO A 109 -7.20 6.89 13.92
CA PRO A 109 -7.96 7.40 12.78
C PRO A 109 -7.30 8.45 11.89
N LEU A 110 -6.14 8.99 12.24
CA LEU A 110 -5.45 10.04 11.48
C LEU A 110 -4.84 9.50 10.18
N VAL A 111 -4.90 10.30 9.11
CA VAL A 111 -4.20 10.05 7.85
C VAL A 111 -2.78 10.60 7.94
N VAL A 112 -1.80 9.77 7.58
CA VAL A 112 -0.39 10.18 7.51
C VAL A 112 -0.16 10.95 6.22
N THR A 113 0.05 12.26 6.33
CA THR A 113 0.20 13.15 5.17
C THR A 113 1.65 13.26 4.70
N GLU A 114 2.63 12.95 5.56
CA GLU A 114 4.06 12.92 5.22
C GLU A 114 4.47 11.66 4.44
N THR A 115 3.85 11.47 3.28
CA THR A 115 4.05 10.28 2.42
C THR A 115 5.49 10.10 1.95
N TRP A 116 6.29 11.18 1.88
CA TRP A 116 7.71 11.10 1.55
C TRP A 116 8.53 10.42 2.67
N ILE A 117 8.21 10.67 3.95
CA ILE A 117 8.86 10.00 5.10
C ILE A 117 8.51 8.52 5.06
N VAL A 118 7.23 8.22 4.86
CA VAL A 118 6.74 6.85 4.73
C VAL A 118 7.46 6.11 3.59
N MET A 119 7.61 6.76 2.43
CA MET A 119 8.33 6.21 1.29
C MET A 119 9.81 5.97 1.59
N ALA A 120 10.49 6.94 2.22
CA ALA A 120 11.90 6.81 2.59
C ALA A 120 12.13 5.61 3.53
N PHE A 121 11.33 5.47 4.59
CA PHE A 121 11.42 4.33 5.49
C PHE A 121 11.03 3.01 4.82
N SER A 122 10.08 3.01 3.89
CA SER A 122 9.73 1.81 3.10
C SER A 122 10.89 1.34 2.23
N ILE A 123 11.62 2.27 1.58
CA ILE A 123 12.82 1.97 0.80
C ILE A 123 13.95 1.47 1.71
N ILE A 124 14.20 2.15 2.84
CA ILE A 124 15.22 1.73 3.81
C ILE A 124 14.94 0.30 4.31
N ASN A 125 13.69 0.02 4.68
CA ASN A 125 13.31 -1.29 5.17
C ASN A 125 13.46 -2.37 4.09
N TRP A 126 13.08 -2.05 2.85
CA TRP A 126 13.31 -2.92 1.69
C TRP A 126 14.80 -3.25 1.51
N ILE A 127 15.67 -2.23 1.50
CA ILE A 127 17.11 -2.41 1.30
C ILE A 127 17.69 -3.28 2.42
N ILE A 128 17.37 -2.97 3.68
CA ILE A 128 17.92 -3.68 4.84
C ILE A 128 17.50 -5.16 4.81
N VAL A 129 16.21 -5.45 4.61
CA VAL A 129 15.73 -6.83 4.53
C VAL A 129 16.34 -7.57 3.34
N PHE A 130 16.43 -6.93 2.17
CA PHE A 130 17.04 -7.54 1.00
C PHE A 130 18.52 -7.89 1.22
N VAL A 131 19.29 -6.97 1.82
CA VAL A 131 20.71 -7.18 2.13
C VAL A 131 20.88 -8.31 3.15
N LEU A 132 20.06 -8.32 4.22
CA LEU A 132 20.13 -9.36 5.24
C LEU A 132 19.82 -10.74 4.66
N GLU A 133 18.69 -10.88 3.97
CA GLU A 133 18.21 -12.15 3.43
C GLU A 133 19.02 -12.65 2.24
N GLY A 134 19.52 -11.75 1.37
CA GLY A 134 20.26 -12.11 0.17
C GLY A 134 21.78 -12.24 0.35
N PHE A 135 22.37 -11.48 1.27
CA PHE A 135 23.83 -11.31 1.33
C PHE A 135 24.45 -11.53 2.71
N VAL A 136 23.69 -11.48 3.80
CA VAL A 136 24.23 -11.71 5.15
C VAL A 136 23.93 -13.12 5.61
N PHE A 137 22.65 -13.49 5.72
CA PHE A 137 22.25 -14.78 6.27
C PHE A 137 22.74 -15.98 5.46
N PRO A 138 22.71 -15.97 4.11
CA PRO A 138 23.18 -17.13 3.34
C PRO A 138 24.69 -17.41 3.51
N TYR A 139 25.49 -16.36 3.74
CA TYR A 139 26.94 -16.47 3.89
C TYR A 139 27.40 -16.74 5.33
N GLN A 140 26.51 -16.53 6.32
CA GLN A 140 26.74 -16.91 7.72
C GLN A 140 26.46 -18.39 8.00
N ASN A 141 25.85 -19.11 7.07
CA ASN A 141 25.45 -20.49 7.25
C ASN A 141 26.56 -21.47 6.86
N GLU A 142 26.85 -22.41 7.75
CA GLU A 142 27.72 -23.56 7.48
C GLU A 142 26.88 -24.82 7.21
N ASN A 143 27.39 -25.70 6.34
CA ASN A 143 26.79 -26.99 6.05
C ASN A 143 27.16 -28.00 7.13
N LEU A 144 26.23 -28.25 8.06
CA LEU A 144 26.38 -29.31 9.05
C LEU A 144 25.84 -30.63 8.48
N PRO A 145 26.60 -31.73 8.56
CA PRO A 145 26.10 -33.04 8.15
C PRO A 145 24.89 -33.43 9.01
N ALA A 146 23.81 -33.85 8.36
CA ALA A 146 22.57 -34.24 9.03
C ALA A 146 22.03 -35.56 8.48
N THR A 147 21.19 -36.23 9.25
CA THR A 147 20.51 -37.44 8.80
C THR A 147 19.47 -37.11 7.73
N CYS A 148 19.45 -37.91 6.66
CA CYS A 148 18.48 -37.73 5.59
C CYS A 148 17.06 -38.05 6.07
N GLY A 149 16.12 -37.13 5.82
CA GLY A 149 14.70 -37.38 6.09
C GLY A 149 14.06 -38.39 5.11
N LEU A 150 14.68 -38.61 3.94
CA LEU A 150 14.23 -39.57 2.93
C LEU A 150 15.41 -40.44 2.49
N ARG A 151 15.15 -41.74 2.26
CA ARG A 151 16.16 -42.71 1.79
C ARG A 151 16.66 -42.43 0.36
N THR A 152 15.93 -41.63 -0.41
CA THR A 152 16.26 -41.27 -1.81
C THR A 152 17.02 -39.94 -1.94
N SER A 153 17.33 -39.26 -0.83
CA SER A 153 18.04 -37.99 -0.86
C SER A 153 19.54 -38.18 -1.03
N THR A 154 20.14 -37.45 -1.99
CA THR A 154 21.59 -37.49 -2.29
C THR A 154 22.40 -36.47 -1.48
N SER A 155 21.74 -35.52 -0.81
CA SER A 155 22.37 -34.43 -0.06
C SER A 155 21.58 -34.12 1.20
N CYS A 156 22.23 -34.24 2.36
CA CYS A 156 21.57 -34.14 3.67
C CYS A 156 22.39 -33.25 4.59
N PHE A 157 22.07 -31.97 4.54
CA PHE A 157 22.72 -30.93 5.34
C PHE A 157 21.66 -30.18 6.14
N GLN A 158 22.08 -29.70 7.30
CA GLN A 158 21.36 -28.72 8.08
C GLN A 158 22.20 -27.45 8.12
N TYR A 159 21.55 -26.32 7.94
CA TYR A 159 22.21 -25.02 8.01
C TYR A 159 22.30 -24.56 9.47
N SER A 160 23.50 -24.16 9.89
CA SER A 160 23.81 -23.86 11.29
C SER A 160 23.10 -22.62 11.86
N ALA A 161 22.86 -21.60 11.04
CA ALA A 161 22.38 -20.29 11.49
C ALA A 161 20.87 -20.06 11.28
N ILE A 162 20.23 -20.78 10.34
CA ILE A 162 18.80 -20.63 10.00
C ILE A 162 17.85 -20.64 11.21
N PRO A 163 18.00 -21.55 12.20
CA PRO A 163 17.12 -21.56 13.39
C PRO A 163 17.16 -20.27 14.22
N ARG A 164 18.20 -19.43 14.04
CA ARG A 164 18.35 -18.14 14.73
C ARG A 164 18.13 -16.95 13.80
N THR A 165 18.33 -17.09 12.49
CA THR A 165 18.23 -15.97 11.54
C THR A 165 16.83 -15.77 10.96
N TYR A 166 15.97 -16.79 10.95
CA TYR A 166 14.67 -16.73 10.25
C TYR A 166 13.73 -15.63 10.76
N TYR A 167 13.83 -15.24 12.03
CA TYR A 167 13.00 -14.18 12.63
C TYR A 167 13.71 -12.82 12.73
N LEU A 168 15.02 -12.74 12.46
CA LEU A 168 15.80 -11.51 12.66
C LEU A 168 15.37 -10.40 11.71
N SER A 169 15.06 -10.72 10.45
CA SER A 169 14.55 -9.74 9.50
C SER A 169 13.22 -9.13 9.93
N ALA A 170 12.33 -9.94 10.55
CA ALA A 170 11.08 -9.45 11.12
C ALA A 170 11.31 -8.48 12.29
N ILE A 171 12.25 -8.81 13.20
CA ILE A 171 12.60 -7.94 14.34
C ILE A 171 13.19 -6.63 13.85
N ILE A 172 14.16 -6.68 12.93
CA ILE A 172 14.85 -5.48 12.41
C ILE A 172 13.86 -4.60 11.63
N SER A 173 13.03 -5.20 10.77
CA SER A 173 11.95 -4.48 10.08
C SER A 173 10.98 -3.83 11.06
N GLY A 174 10.58 -4.54 12.12
CA GLY A 174 9.71 -3.99 13.16
C GLY A 174 10.33 -2.79 13.88
N ALA A 175 11.62 -2.87 14.19
CA ALA A 175 12.36 -1.75 14.79
C ALA A 175 12.39 -0.52 13.87
N ILE A 176 12.60 -0.71 12.56
CA ILE A 176 12.56 0.38 11.56
C ILE A 176 11.18 1.04 11.53
N VAL A 177 10.09 0.27 11.58
CA VAL A 177 8.71 0.80 11.64
C VAL A 177 8.50 1.64 12.91
N ILE A 178 8.97 1.16 14.07
CA ILE A 178 8.87 1.90 15.34
C ILE A 178 9.64 3.23 15.27
N VAL A 179 10.85 3.21 14.71
CA VAL A 179 11.64 4.44 14.50
C VAL A 179 10.92 5.39 13.55
N ALA A 180 10.35 4.88 12.45
CA ALA A 180 9.59 5.68 11.49
C ALA A 180 8.39 6.38 12.15
N ILE A 181 7.65 5.66 13.00
CA ILE A 181 6.54 6.22 13.78
C ILE A 181 7.04 7.36 14.68
N GLY A 182 8.14 7.15 15.40
CA GLY A 182 8.74 8.19 16.25
C GLY A 182 9.16 9.45 15.46
N VAL A 183 9.76 9.25 14.28
CA VAL A 183 10.15 10.36 13.38
C VAL A 183 8.93 11.12 12.88
N ILE A 184 7.85 10.44 12.49
CA ILE A 184 6.61 11.09 12.05
C ILE A 184 5.98 11.88 13.19
N TYR A 185 5.92 11.36 14.42
CA TYR A 185 5.44 12.12 15.58
C TYR A 185 6.25 13.40 15.80
N PHE A 186 7.59 13.29 15.75
CA PHE A 186 8.46 14.44 15.95
C PHE A 186 8.30 15.47 14.85
N HIS A 187 8.25 15.01 13.59
CA HIS A 187 8.07 15.87 12.42
C HIS A 187 6.72 16.59 12.44
N SER A 188 5.63 15.85 12.67
CA SER A 188 4.26 16.37 12.78
C SER A 188 4.17 17.46 13.86
N ARG A 189 4.76 17.24 15.04
CA ARG A 189 4.78 18.25 16.11
C ARG A 189 5.58 19.50 15.75
N ARG A 190 6.67 19.37 14.99
CA ARG A 190 7.56 20.49 14.64
C ARG A 190 7.05 21.32 13.46
N HIS A 191 6.34 20.70 12.52
CA HIS A 191 5.87 21.30 11.27
C HIS A 191 4.35 21.42 11.17
N SER A 192 3.66 21.59 12.31
CA SER A 192 2.23 21.95 12.31
C SER A 192 2.06 23.41 11.85
N SER A 193 2.21 23.63 10.54
CA SER A 193 1.91 24.92 9.92
C SER A 193 0.41 25.02 9.73
N MET A 194 -0.25 25.60 10.73
CA MET A 194 -1.69 25.80 10.73
C MET A 194 -2.05 26.94 9.78
N ILE A 195 -2.26 26.63 8.50
CA ILE A 195 -3.09 27.49 7.65
C ILE A 195 -4.52 27.25 8.13
N PRO A 196 -5.18 28.24 8.75
CA PRO A 196 -6.51 28.03 9.30
C PRO A 196 -7.49 27.79 8.14
N ILE A 197 -8.02 26.58 8.06
CA ILE A 197 -9.08 26.24 7.11
C ILE A 197 -10.41 26.63 7.77
N PRO A 198 -11.29 27.38 7.08
CA PRO A 198 -12.57 27.75 7.66
C PRO A 198 -13.39 26.48 7.98
N PRO A 199 -14.06 26.41 9.15
CA PRO A 199 -14.86 25.24 9.54
C PRO A 199 -16.10 25.05 8.64
N THR A 200 -16.42 26.05 7.82
CA THR A 200 -17.45 25.96 6.79
C THR A 200 -17.04 25.14 5.57
N ASN A 201 -15.77 24.68 5.50
CA ASN A 201 -15.29 23.90 4.36
C ASN A 201 -16.15 22.65 4.13
N SER A 202 -16.62 22.46 2.90
CA SER A 202 -17.53 21.36 2.55
C SER A 202 -16.99 19.97 2.91
N ALA A 203 -15.68 19.75 2.82
CA ALA A 203 -15.06 18.47 3.21
C ALA A 203 -15.04 18.28 4.74
N LEU A 204 -14.77 19.33 5.54
CA LEU A 204 -14.86 19.25 7.01
C LEU A 204 -16.31 19.04 7.47
N LEU A 205 -17.27 19.73 6.85
CA LEU A 205 -18.70 19.55 7.11
C LEU A 205 -19.20 18.16 6.72
N TYR A 206 -18.70 17.57 5.64
CA TYR A 206 -19.00 16.20 5.24
C TYR A 206 -18.37 15.16 6.18
N LEU A 207 -17.13 15.42 6.62
CA LEU A 207 -16.47 14.57 7.61
C LEU A 207 -17.11 14.70 9.00
N ASN A 208 -17.82 15.81 9.26
CA ASN A 208 -18.38 16.24 10.55
C ASN A 208 -17.27 16.47 11.59
N VAL A 209 -16.28 17.25 11.20
CA VAL A 209 -15.04 17.46 11.95
C VAL A 209 -14.78 18.97 12.10
N PRO A 210 -14.42 19.46 13.31
CA PRO A 210 -14.25 20.89 13.54
C PRO A 210 -12.97 21.47 12.93
N ASP A 211 -11.91 20.68 12.83
CA ASP A 211 -10.60 21.12 12.34
C ASP A 211 -9.83 19.97 11.66
N PHE A 212 -9.06 20.30 10.63
CA PHE A 212 -8.26 19.36 9.85
C PHE A 212 -7.16 18.67 10.69
N ALA A 213 -6.66 19.33 11.74
CA ALA A 213 -5.68 18.74 12.65
C ALA A 213 -6.18 17.48 13.38
N THR A 214 -7.49 17.24 13.41
CA THR A 214 -8.08 16.05 14.04
C THR A 214 -8.18 14.84 13.11
N ILE A 215 -7.87 15.00 11.82
CA ILE A 215 -7.96 13.94 10.79
C ILE A 215 -6.64 13.67 10.06
N ALA A 216 -5.65 14.57 10.16
CA ALA A 216 -4.36 14.46 9.50
C ALA A 216 -3.20 14.70 10.46
N THR A 217 -2.07 14.01 10.24
CA THR A 217 -0.83 14.22 11.03
C THR A 217 -0.20 15.59 10.79
N SER A 218 -0.31 16.12 9.57
CA SER A 218 0.10 17.47 9.24
C SER A 218 -0.80 18.09 8.16
N THR A 219 -1.10 19.38 8.33
CA THR A 219 -1.76 20.24 7.34
C THR A 219 -0.84 20.62 6.19
N ALA A 220 0.49 20.50 6.38
CA ALA A 220 1.47 20.96 5.41
C ALA A 220 1.37 20.18 4.09
N GLY A 221 1.11 20.90 3.00
CA GLY A 221 0.99 20.32 1.66
C GLY A 221 -0.37 19.66 1.35
N CYS A 222 -1.26 19.51 2.34
CA CYS A 222 -2.64 19.06 2.14
C CYS A 222 -3.65 20.21 2.02
N VAL A 223 -3.17 21.45 2.10
CA VAL A 223 -3.95 22.66 1.84
C VAL A 223 -3.54 23.22 0.48
N ILE A 224 -4.52 23.40 -0.40
CA ILE A 224 -4.35 23.97 -1.73
C ILE A 224 -4.92 25.37 -1.68
N VAL A 225 -4.12 26.40 -1.98
CA VAL A 225 -4.61 27.78 -2.04
C VAL A 225 -4.93 28.09 -3.50
N ASN A 226 -6.18 28.46 -3.78
CA ASN A 226 -6.60 28.84 -5.13
C ASN A 226 -6.01 30.21 -5.54
N SER A 227 -6.12 30.58 -6.81
CA SER A 227 -5.71 31.90 -7.34
C SER A 227 -6.42 33.08 -6.65
N GLU A 228 -7.57 32.82 -6.02
CA GLU A 228 -8.36 33.78 -5.24
C GLU A 228 -7.95 33.85 -3.75
N GLY A 229 -6.90 33.12 -3.34
CA GLY A 229 -6.40 33.11 -1.96
C GLY A 229 -7.20 32.23 -0.98
N VAL A 230 -8.15 31.45 -1.49
CA VAL A 230 -9.01 30.57 -0.68
C VAL A 230 -8.31 29.23 -0.44
N ALA A 231 -8.26 28.80 0.83
CA ALA A 231 -7.72 27.51 1.24
C ALA A 231 -8.74 26.37 1.00
N GLY A 232 -8.37 25.42 0.13
CA GLY A 232 -9.06 24.16 -0.10
C GLY A 232 -8.30 22.97 0.47
N ILE A 233 -8.99 21.83 0.56
CA ILE A 233 -8.45 20.60 1.16
C ILE A 233 -8.12 19.58 0.06
N ASP A 234 -6.99 18.88 0.23
CA ASP A 234 -6.58 17.75 -0.60
C ASP A 234 -7.65 16.64 -0.62
N GLU A 235 -8.02 16.21 -1.82
CA GLU A 235 -9.06 15.22 -2.07
C GLU A 235 -8.74 13.84 -1.47
N GLY A 236 -7.45 13.54 -1.31
CA GLY A 236 -7.00 12.30 -0.69
C GLY A 236 -7.47 12.14 0.76
N ILE A 237 -7.90 13.22 1.43
CA ILE A 237 -8.42 13.13 2.80
C ILE A 237 -9.66 12.23 2.87
N LEU A 238 -10.46 12.19 1.80
CA LEU A 238 -11.69 11.42 1.73
C LEU A 238 -11.46 9.91 1.78
N LEU A 239 -10.23 9.47 1.49
CA LEU A 239 -9.84 8.10 1.67
C LEU A 239 -10.06 7.63 3.10
N ILE A 240 -10.07 8.51 4.11
CA ILE A 240 -10.39 8.18 5.51
C ILE A 240 -11.78 7.53 5.65
N LYS A 241 -12.78 8.00 4.89
CA LYS A 241 -14.14 7.43 4.84
C LYS A 241 -14.36 6.47 3.68
N ASN A 242 -13.29 6.01 3.03
CA ASN A 242 -13.36 5.18 1.83
C ASN A 242 -14.17 5.87 0.71
N MET A 243 -14.04 7.18 0.57
CA MET A 243 -14.68 7.96 -0.48
C MET A 243 -13.63 8.46 -1.48
N LEU A 244 -14.01 8.59 -2.75
CA LEU A 244 -13.14 9.05 -3.83
C LEU A 244 -13.92 9.99 -4.76
N HIS A 245 -13.27 11.07 -5.19
CA HIS A 245 -13.78 11.98 -6.21
C HIS A 245 -13.54 11.37 -7.59
N VAL A 246 -14.60 11.11 -8.36
CA VAL A 246 -14.53 10.31 -9.59
C VAL A 246 -14.70 11.15 -10.85
N SER A 247 -15.51 12.20 -10.75
CA SER A 247 -15.84 13.11 -11.84
C SER A 247 -16.03 14.50 -11.25
N ASP A 248 -15.92 15.55 -12.08
CA ASP A 248 -16.14 16.95 -11.68
C ASP A 248 -17.44 17.18 -10.89
N THR A 249 -18.43 16.28 -11.01
CA THR A 249 -19.74 16.39 -10.37
C THR A 249 -20.08 15.28 -9.37
N VAL A 250 -19.23 14.27 -9.19
CA VAL A 250 -19.62 13.03 -8.50
C VAL A 250 -18.50 12.43 -7.64
N MET A 251 -18.85 12.09 -6.41
CA MET A 251 -18.05 11.32 -5.45
C MET A 251 -18.73 9.98 -5.11
N THR A 252 -17.97 8.88 -5.00
CA THR A 252 -18.52 7.58 -4.57
C THR A 252 -17.58 6.85 -3.60
N ARG A 253 -18.00 5.67 -3.12
CA ARG A 253 -17.18 4.80 -2.26
C ARG A 253 -16.07 4.12 -3.07
N SER A 254 -14.89 3.99 -2.48
CA SER A 254 -13.72 3.34 -3.09
C SER A 254 -13.95 1.88 -3.49
N SER A 255 -14.95 1.21 -2.89
CA SER A 255 -15.40 -0.14 -3.30
C SER A 255 -16.02 -0.16 -4.69
N ASN A 256 -16.66 0.93 -5.11
CA ASN A 256 -17.39 1.01 -6.38
C ASN A 256 -16.49 1.48 -7.52
N VAL A 257 -15.35 2.09 -7.21
CA VAL A 257 -14.41 2.65 -8.19
C VAL A 257 -13.78 1.56 -9.08
N GLN A 258 -13.78 0.30 -8.62
CA GLN A 258 -13.36 -0.84 -9.46
C GLN A 258 -14.18 -0.91 -10.76
N TYR A 259 -15.50 -0.72 -10.66
CA TYR A 259 -16.38 -0.74 -11.82
C TYR A 259 -16.15 0.45 -12.74
N GLU A 260 -15.83 1.61 -12.18
CA GLU A 260 -15.54 2.83 -12.95
C GLU A 260 -14.23 2.73 -13.72
N LEU A 261 -13.19 2.15 -13.11
CA LEU A 261 -11.93 1.87 -13.79
C LEU A 261 -12.16 0.95 -14.98
N ILE A 262 -12.88 -0.16 -14.78
CA ILE A 262 -13.21 -1.08 -15.88
C ILE A 262 -14.05 -0.37 -16.95
N PHE A 263 -15.06 0.41 -16.55
CA PHE A 263 -15.92 1.16 -17.45
C PHE A 263 -15.14 2.18 -18.29
N ARG A 264 -14.09 2.82 -17.72
CA ARG A 264 -13.23 3.76 -18.43
C ARG A 264 -12.45 3.09 -19.57
N PHE A 265 -11.98 1.87 -19.36
CA PHE A 265 -11.26 1.07 -20.37
C PHE A 265 -12.16 0.23 -21.27
N THR A 266 -13.47 0.18 -21.00
CA THR A 266 -14.43 -0.57 -21.81
C THR A 266 -14.68 0.14 -23.16
N PRO A 267 -14.70 -0.58 -24.29
CA PRO A 267 -15.03 -0.01 -25.60
C PRO A 267 -16.44 0.61 -25.62
N TRP A 268 -16.62 1.70 -26.38
CA TRP A 268 -17.87 2.48 -26.41
C TRP A 268 -19.13 1.65 -26.65
N PHE A 269 -19.06 0.59 -27.46
CA PHE A 269 -20.19 -0.29 -27.77
C PHE A 269 -20.58 -1.24 -26.62
N LEU A 270 -19.66 -1.56 -25.70
CA LEU A 270 -19.93 -2.40 -24.52
C LEU A 270 -20.24 -1.61 -23.26
N LYS A 271 -19.94 -0.30 -23.25
CA LYS A 271 -20.14 0.55 -22.06
C LYS A 271 -21.57 0.49 -21.54
N ARG A 272 -22.56 0.56 -22.43
CA ARG A 272 -23.98 0.53 -22.03
C ARG A 272 -24.35 -0.79 -21.36
N LEU A 273 -24.00 -1.92 -21.97
CA LEU A 273 -24.26 -3.25 -21.43
C LEU A 273 -23.56 -3.46 -20.07
N PHE A 274 -22.31 -3.02 -19.96
CA PHE A 274 -21.58 -3.09 -18.70
C PHE A 274 -22.23 -2.22 -17.62
N SER A 275 -22.64 -1.00 -17.96
CA SER A 275 -23.33 -0.09 -17.04
C SER A 275 -24.66 -0.67 -16.55
N GLU A 276 -25.45 -1.27 -17.44
CA GLU A 276 -26.72 -1.91 -17.09
C GLU A 276 -26.49 -3.14 -16.21
N SER A 277 -25.41 -3.89 -16.43
CA SER A 277 -25.05 -5.07 -15.63
C SER A 277 -24.57 -4.74 -14.21
N VAL A 278 -23.86 -3.63 -14.01
CA VAL A 278 -23.41 -3.20 -12.67
C VAL A 278 -24.57 -2.60 -11.88
N GLY A 279 -25.53 -1.97 -12.56
CA GLY A 279 -26.69 -1.32 -11.96
C GLY A 279 -26.40 0.10 -11.47
N SER A 280 -27.23 0.60 -10.56
CA SER A 280 -27.11 1.95 -10.02
C SER A 280 -26.21 1.98 -8.78
N ILE A 281 -25.33 2.97 -8.74
CA ILE A 281 -24.35 3.19 -7.67
C ILE A 281 -24.77 4.43 -6.88
N LEU A 282 -24.67 4.36 -5.56
CA LEU A 282 -24.88 5.52 -4.70
C LEU A 282 -23.74 6.52 -4.89
N VAL A 283 -24.10 7.75 -5.22
CA VAL A 283 -23.19 8.84 -5.51
C VAL A 283 -23.56 10.09 -4.72
N TYR A 284 -22.55 10.83 -4.27
CA TYR A 284 -22.72 12.16 -3.70
C TYR A 284 -22.42 13.20 -4.77
N GLN A 285 -23.28 14.20 -4.89
CA GLN A 285 -23.07 15.26 -5.85
C GLN A 285 -22.00 16.24 -5.35
N VAL A 286 -21.09 16.61 -6.24
CA VAL A 286 -20.10 17.65 -6.06
C VAL A 286 -20.43 18.78 -7.02
N HIS A 287 -20.39 20.03 -6.56
CA HIS A 287 -20.63 21.18 -7.43
C HIS A 287 -19.51 22.19 -7.22
N GLU A 288 -18.77 22.51 -8.29
CA GLU A 288 -17.65 23.47 -8.26
C GLU A 288 -16.62 23.18 -7.15
N GLY A 289 -16.31 21.89 -6.92
CA GLY A 289 -15.38 21.50 -5.85
C GLY A 289 -15.97 21.55 -4.44
N LYS A 290 -17.30 21.65 -4.28
CA LYS A 290 -17.99 21.55 -2.99
C LYS A 290 -18.77 20.25 -2.88
N ILE A 291 -18.58 19.53 -1.78
CA ILE A 291 -19.39 18.34 -1.48
C ILE A 291 -20.78 18.78 -1.07
N THR A 292 -21.78 18.48 -1.90
CA THR A 292 -23.18 18.71 -1.52
C THR A 292 -23.65 17.56 -0.63
N ARG A 293 -24.62 17.81 0.24
CA ARG A 293 -25.25 16.75 1.07
C ARG A 293 -26.28 15.92 0.30
N GLN A 294 -26.43 16.16 -1.00
CA GLN A 294 -27.35 15.43 -1.87
C GLN A 294 -26.70 14.14 -2.34
N PHE A 295 -27.47 13.05 -2.30
CA PHE A 295 -27.06 11.75 -2.78
C PHE A 295 -28.10 11.23 -3.75
N ASP A 296 -27.65 10.61 -4.83
CA ASP A 296 -28.50 9.98 -5.83
C ASP A 296 -27.97 8.59 -6.17
N HIS A 297 -28.81 7.79 -6.81
CA HIS A 297 -28.40 6.55 -7.46
C HIS A 297 -28.22 6.82 -8.95
N LYS A 298 -26.99 6.69 -9.45
CA LYS A 298 -26.66 6.88 -10.86
C LYS A 298 -26.07 5.63 -11.46
N MET A 299 -26.36 5.36 -12.72
CA MET A 299 -25.65 4.34 -13.48
C MET A 299 -24.27 4.85 -13.91
N LEU A 300 -23.31 3.95 -14.15
CA LEU A 300 -21.93 4.31 -14.53
C LEU A 300 -21.86 5.29 -15.72
N HIS A 301 -22.74 5.13 -16.71
CA HIS A 301 -22.77 6.02 -17.87
C HIS A 301 -23.30 7.44 -17.58
N GLU A 302 -24.02 7.64 -16.46
CA GLU A 302 -24.59 8.93 -16.03
C GLU A 302 -23.62 9.73 -15.14
N MET A 303 -22.53 9.11 -14.70
CA MET A 303 -21.56 9.69 -13.75
C MET A 303 -20.51 10.60 -14.44
N ASP A 304 -20.68 10.90 -15.73
CA ASP A 304 -19.75 11.69 -16.56
C ASP A 304 -18.27 11.29 -16.34
N ILE A 305 -18.03 9.97 -16.32
CA ILE A 305 -16.72 9.38 -16.00
C ILE A 305 -15.74 9.73 -17.11
N GLY A 306 -14.74 10.57 -16.79
CA GLY A 306 -13.70 11.00 -17.72
C GLY A 306 -13.47 12.50 -17.75
N ARG A 307 -14.37 13.31 -17.20
CA ARG A 307 -14.16 14.75 -16.97
C ARG A 307 -13.66 14.98 -15.55
N MET A 308 -12.36 15.19 -15.43
CA MET A 308 -11.65 15.51 -14.18
C MET A 308 -10.85 16.82 -14.30
N GLY A 309 -11.24 17.69 -15.23
CA GLY A 309 -10.46 18.87 -15.57
C GLY A 309 -10.40 19.91 -14.44
N ARG A 310 -11.31 19.81 -13.45
CA ARG A 310 -11.46 20.77 -12.35
C ARG A 310 -11.27 20.14 -10.96
N VAL A 311 -10.81 18.89 -10.91
CA VAL A 311 -10.60 18.10 -9.69
C VAL A 311 -9.21 18.44 -9.12
N THR A 312 -9.13 19.53 -8.36
CA THR A 312 -7.88 20.04 -7.75
C THR A 312 -8.01 20.34 -6.26
N GLY A 313 -8.92 19.69 -5.54
CA GLY A 313 -9.20 19.96 -4.13
C GLY A 313 -10.62 20.47 -3.85
N TYR A 314 -11.02 20.40 -2.58
CA TYR A 314 -12.32 20.90 -2.12
C TYR A 314 -12.22 22.37 -1.71
N LEU A 315 -12.78 23.24 -2.54
CA LEU A 315 -12.79 24.70 -2.35
C LEU A 315 -14.08 25.10 -1.64
N PHE A 316 -13.95 25.76 -0.49
CA PHE A 316 -15.06 26.22 0.37
C PHE A 316 -16.00 25.16 0.92
#